data_AF-A0A5R8QDY4-F1
#
_entry.id   AF-A0A5R8QDY4-F1
#
_cell.length_a   1.000
_cell.length_b   1.000
_cell.length_c   1.000
_cell.angle_alpha   90.00
_cell.angle_beta   90.00
_cell.angle_gamma   90.00
#
_symmetry.space_group_name_H-M   'P 1'
#
loop_
_entity.id
_entity.type
_entity.pdbx_description
1 polymer ?
#
loop_
_entity_poly.entity_id
_entity_poly.type
_entity_poly.pdbx_seq_one_letter_code
_entity_poly.pdbx_strand_id
1 'polypeptide(L)' 'MITENNQDIIKFAGLYKITGGMPHYVIIAQQANPELKVVHDRLPVMLDDDQISDY' A
#
# COMPACT_ATOMS: atom_id res chain seq x y z
N MET A 1 -12.13 -1.26 19.37
CA MET A 1 -10.85 -0.55 19.52
C MET A 1 -10.99 0.72 18.71
N ILE A 2 -10.95 1.89 19.34
CA ILE A 2 -11.39 3.17 18.76
C ILE A 2 -10.29 3.77 17.87
N THR A 3 -10.67 4.19 16.66
CA THR A 3 -10.60 5.59 16.14
C THR A 3 -11.51 5.59 14.91
N GLU A 4 -12.66 6.29 14.87
CA GLU A 4 -12.83 7.75 14.85
C GLU A 4 -11.81 8.45 13.94
N ASN A 5 -11.92 8.17 12.65
CA ASN A 5 -12.06 9.17 11.60
C ASN A 5 -12.68 8.46 10.40
N ASN A 6 -13.67 9.06 9.77
CA ASN A 6 -14.34 8.56 8.56
C ASN A 6 -13.41 8.67 7.33
N GLN A 7 -12.14 8.28 7.50
CA GLN A 7 -11.10 8.30 6.48
C GLN A 7 -11.05 6.92 5.84
N ASP A 8 -11.25 6.90 4.52
CA ASP A 8 -11.14 5.71 3.71
C ASP A 8 -9.78 5.03 3.97
N ILE A 9 -9.81 3.76 4.38
CA ILE A 9 -8.60 2.98 4.61
C ILE A 9 -8.01 2.65 3.24
N ILE A 10 -6.84 3.22 2.95
CA ILE A 10 -6.10 2.91 1.73
C ILE A 10 -5.26 1.66 1.97
N LYS A 11 -5.35 0.70 1.05
CA LYS A 11 -4.67 -0.60 1.13
C LYS A 11 -3.58 -0.65 0.07
N PHE A 12 -2.36 -1.00 0.47
CA PHE A 12 -1.24 -1.10 -0.45
C PHE A 12 -0.76 -2.54 -0.60
N ALA A 13 -0.43 -2.91 -1.83
CA ALA A 13 0.25 -4.16 -2.12
C ALA A 13 1.67 -4.13 -1.52
N GLY A 14 2.03 -5.19 -0.79
CA GLY A 14 3.33 -5.33 -0.17
C GLY A 14 3.83 -6.76 -0.15
N LEU A 15 5.11 -6.91 0.18
CA LEU A 15 5.72 -8.19 0.49
C LEU A 15 6.21 -8.14 1.93
N TYR A 16 6.11 -9.25 2.65
CA TYR A 16 6.65 -9.35 4.00
C TYR A 16 7.53 -10.57 4.17
N LYS A 17 8.45 -10.48 5.13
CA LYS A 17 9.31 -11.58 5.55
C LYS A 17 9.65 -11.43 7.03
N ILE A 18 9.66 -12.54 7.75
CA ILE A 18 10.16 -12.58 9.13
C ILE A 18 11.67 -12.88 9.08
N THR A 19 12.47 -12.01 9.71
CA THR A 19 13.93 -12.18 9.83
C THR A 19 14.32 -11.97 11.29
N GLY A 20 14.96 -12.96 11.90
CA GLY A 20 15.35 -12.89 13.32
C GLY A 20 14.16 -12.72 14.29
N GLY A 21 13.00 -13.30 13.96
CA GLY A 21 11.77 -13.15 14.75
C GLY A 21 11.03 -11.82 14.55
N MET A 22 11.58 -10.89 13.76
CA MET A 22 10.98 -9.58 13.51
C MET A 22 10.37 -9.50 12.10
N PRO A 23 9.13 -8.99 11.96
CA PRO A 23 8.51 -8.78 10.66
C PRO A 23 9.15 -7.59 9.95
N HIS A 24 9.49 -7.79 8.67
CA HIS A 24 9.92 -6.75 7.76
C HIS A 24 8.97 -6.75 6.58
N TYR A 25 8.62 -5.57 6.08
CA TYR A 25 7.76 -5.43 4.92
C TYR A 25 8.26 -4.33 4.00
N VAL A 26 7.88 -4.47 2.73
CA VAL A 26 8.10 -3.47 1.68
C VAL A 26 6.79 -3.23 0.96
N ILE A 27 6.61 -2.00 0.48
CA ILE A 27 5.46 -1.62 -0.34
C ILE A 27 5.89 -1.72 -1.81
N ILE A 28 5.06 -2.36 -2.62
CA ILE A 28 5.28 -2.40 -4.06
C ILE A 28 4.88 -1.04 -4.63
N ALA A 29 5.80 -0.43 -5.38
CA ALA A 29 5.55 0.82 -6.08
C ALA A 29 5.40 0.60 -7.58
N GLN A 30 4.66 1.47 -8.24
CA GLN A 30 4.49 1.57 -9.68
C GLN A 30 4.82 2.99 -10.18
N GLN A 31 4.87 3.16 -11.50
CA GLN A 31 5.10 4.48 -12.09
C GLN A 31 3.91 5.39 -11.78
N ALA A 32 4.17 6.63 -11.38
CA ALA A 32 3.13 7.63 -11.20
C ALA A 32 2.42 7.93 -12.53
N ASN A 33 1.10 8.10 -12.45
CA ASN A 33 0.32 8.60 -13.57
C ASN A 33 0.74 10.06 -13.89
N PRO A 34 0.47 10.55 -15.11
CA PRO A 34 0.91 11.89 -15.51
C PRO A 34 0.47 13.01 -14.57
N GLU A 35 -0.68 12.88 -13.94
CA GLU A 35 -1.25 13.86 -13.02
C GLU A 35 -0.45 13.98 -11.72
N LEU A 36 0.01 12.85 -11.17
CA LEU A 36 0.75 12.82 -9.91
C LEU A 36 2.27 12.91 -10.09
N LYS A 37 2.78 12.83 -11.33
CA LYS A 37 4.21 13.02 -11.65
C LYS A 37 4.74 14.39 -11.22
N VAL A 38 3.87 15.39 -11.06
CA VAL A 38 4.26 16.72 -10.55
C VAL A 38 4.68 16.67 -9.08
N VAL A 39 4.23 15.66 -8.33
CA VAL A 39 4.56 15.45 -6.91
C VAL A 39 5.71 14.45 -6.78
N HIS A 40 5.58 13.28 -7.41
CA HIS A 40 6.59 12.21 -7.33
C HIS A 40 6.46 11.25 -8.53
N ASP A 41 7.55 10.60 -8.92
CA ASP A 41 7.60 9.72 -10.11
C ASP A 41 7.10 8.30 -9.84
N ARG A 42 7.04 7.88 -8.58
CA ARG A 42 6.54 6.58 -8.11
C ARG A 42 5.38 6.71 -7.14
N LEU A 43 4.42 5.79 -7.24
CA LEU A 43 3.27 5.68 -6.33
C LEU A 43 3.18 4.25 -5.78
N PRO A 44 2.63 4.05 -4.57
CA PRO A 44 2.24 2.72 -4.12
C PRO A 44 1.24 2.07 -5.07
N VAL A 45 1.32 0.75 -5.21
CA VAL A 45 0.23 -0.03 -5.81
C VAL A 45 -0.88 -0.13 -4.78
N MET A 46 -2.04 0.46 -5.11
CA MET A 46 -3.25 0.42 -4.29
C MET A 46 -4.07 -0.82 -4.64
N LEU A 47 -4.70 -1.41 -3.64
CA LEU A 47 -5.59 -2.56 -3.79
C LEU A 47 -7.02 -2.15 -3.43
N ASP A 48 -7.95 -2.52 -4.31
CA ASP A 48 -9.37 -2.44 -4.02
C ASP A 48 -9.84 -3.62 -3.17
N ASP A 49 -11.02 -3.51 -2.56
CA ASP A 49 -11.53 -4.49 -1.59
C ASP A 49 -11.70 -5.90 -2.16
N ASP A 50 -12.08 -6.00 -3.42
CA ASP A 50 -12.26 -7.26 -4.15
C ASP A 50 -10.94 -7.94 -4.53
N GLN A 51 -9.82 -7.18 -4.55
CA GLN A 51 -8.50 -7.71 -4.90
C GLN A 51 -7.75 -8.30 -3.70
N ILE A 52 -8.18 -8.01 -2.47
CA ILE A 52 -7.45 -8.40 -1.24
C ILE A 52 -7.32 -9.91 -1.12
N SER A 53 -8.36 -10.67 -1.49
CA SER A 53 -8.34 -12.13 -1.33
C SER A 53 -7.44 -12.83 -2.35
N ASP A 54 -7.22 -12.19 -3.50
CA ASP A 54 -6.48 -12.78 -4.63
C ASP A 54 -4.99 -12.38 -4.61
N TYR A 55 -4.64 -11.37 -3.81
CA TYR A 55 -3.29 -10.85 -3.63
C TYR A 55 -2.52 -11.61 -2.54
#